data_AF-A0A6M5F983-F1
#
_entry.id   AF-A0A6M5F983-F1
#
_cell.length_a   1.000
_cell.length_b   1.000
_cell.length_c   1.000
_cell.angle_alpha   90.00
_cell.angle_beta   90.00
_cell.angle_gamma   90.00
#
_symmetry.space_group_name_H-M   'P 1'
#
loop_
_entity.id
_entity.type
_entity.pdbx_description
1 polymer ?
#
loop_
_entity_poly.entity_id
_entity_poly.type
_entity_poly.pdbx_seq_one_letter_code
_entity_poly.pdbx_strand_id
1 'polypeptide(L)'
;MSKESSSKEPLPVVMKFSDRNMSSAPDGTIQEHCKVIEIAGYCWWAWWRSTAPADQIPYHIEALSQLTASGPVEIGFFNSSLQRAYVAQVEEVRTENGNSFMSPEPDHTPSYYRGQEYPAWLKLTGIQRIDGSNVKRNESTPLRKTTQIDELKKRFREFTAYDLGIHWLNSPEDLQVLKLVEMDKLYMLHLSDLHFGSHHQWHCESHPKQSGITLLQGIKHSLSEIQVDPKEIGPIVVSGDLIDQGPDKGDFTEPVNFLGALFELTGNSPNSLVVVPGNHDVRRYQAKNQEEAPRTDDSPLTDRQKSAETEYRKFLKAIFYEDPGISLVRKFKLPENDIMILQADSTALREQRVSEFGWFGTEPLKHLMTMKSAHDKADAVNPLSFMVFHHHLLSSVEIDHIKNYDDNGGRKGRRSIDDRGPDGIISTMVDQSRILDLCTRWKVRGVLCGHQHAYSHRVFASRSAIYSTNKNPNKDPSKPFFTEIFSAGSAGCSWRPKESHLSFNLFRFEGPRFNFRTVSLHHTLGNVEVIYETDLPTDGYLTR
;
A
#
# COMPACT_ATOMS: atom_id res chain seq x y z
N MET A 1 -19.57 42.44 -15.19
CA MET A 1 -19.74 42.09 -13.76
C MET A 1 -19.08 40.75 -13.52
N SER A 2 -17.79 40.76 -13.16
CA SER A 2 -17.01 39.56 -12.86
C SER A 2 -17.20 39.19 -11.38
N LYS A 3 -17.84 38.06 -11.13
CA LYS A 3 -17.73 37.33 -9.87
C LYS A 3 -17.03 36.01 -10.18
N GLU A 4 -15.70 36.04 -10.23
CA GLU A 4 -14.90 34.82 -10.06
C GLU A 4 -14.82 34.54 -8.56
N SER A 5 -15.71 33.69 -8.10
CA SER A 5 -15.48 32.90 -6.90
C SER A 5 -14.46 31.82 -7.28
N SER A 6 -13.15 32.14 -7.22
CA SER A 6 -12.13 31.09 -7.28
C SER A 6 -12.32 30.21 -6.05
N SER A 7 -12.85 29.00 -6.24
CA SER A 7 -12.75 27.96 -5.22
C SER A 7 -11.26 27.63 -5.09
N LYS A 8 -10.58 28.24 -4.12
CA LYS A 8 -9.17 27.95 -3.84
C LYS A 8 -9.02 26.46 -3.61
N GLU A 9 -8.10 25.82 -4.32
CA GLU A 9 -7.79 24.40 -4.18
C GLU A 9 -7.54 24.04 -2.70
N PRO A 10 -7.92 22.81 -2.30
CA PRO A 10 -7.76 22.39 -0.92
C PRO A 10 -6.26 22.20 -0.61
N LEU A 11 -5.84 22.62 0.58
CA LEU A 11 -4.43 22.58 0.96
C LEU A 11 -4.03 21.12 1.27
N PRO A 12 -2.92 20.61 0.73
CA PRO A 12 -2.52 19.20 0.89
C PRO A 12 -2.17 18.83 2.34
N VAL A 13 -1.75 19.81 3.14
CA VAL A 13 -1.23 19.60 4.50
C VAL A 13 -1.44 20.84 5.38
N VAL A 14 -1.65 20.62 6.67
CA VAL A 14 -1.74 21.64 7.73
C VAL A 14 -0.76 21.30 8.85
N MET A 15 0.16 22.21 9.14
CA MET A 15 1.13 22.09 10.23
C MET A 15 0.70 22.95 11.42
N LYS A 16 0.54 22.32 12.58
CA LYS A 16 0.20 22.95 13.85
C LYS A 16 1.48 23.37 14.57
N PHE A 17 1.50 24.62 15.04
CA PHE A 17 2.55 25.15 15.89
C PHE A 17 1.96 25.91 17.08
N SER A 18 2.80 26.29 18.04
CA SER A 18 2.39 26.98 19.26
C SER A 18 3.45 27.99 19.68
N ASP A 19 3.01 29.19 20.02
CA ASP A 19 3.87 30.23 20.62
C ASP A 19 4.07 30.04 22.14
N ARG A 20 3.87 28.83 22.70
CA ARG A 20 3.89 28.58 24.16
C ARG A 20 5.21 28.99 24.85
N ASN A 21 6.29 29.19 24.10
CA ASN A 21 7.55 29.79 24.56
C ASN A 21 7.77 31.18 23.93
N MET A 22 6.87 32.14 24.19
CA MET A 22 6.99 33.53 23.67
C MET A 22 8.30 34.24 24.04
N SER A 23 9.06 33.74 25.03
CA SER A 23 10.35 34.30 25.44
C SER A 23 11.42 34.28 24.34
N SER A 24 11.30 33.41 23.34
CA SER A 24 12.25 33.33 22.22
C SER A 24 11.77 34.03 20.95
N ALA A 25 10.48 34.38 20.82
CA ALA A 25 9.93 35.08 19.66
C ALA A 25 9.07 36.28 20.14
N PRO A 26 9.68 37.45 20.38
CA PRO A 26 9.03 38.57 21.10
C PRO A 26 7.79 39.11 20.38
N ASP A 27 7.80 39.09 19.04
CA ASP A 27 6.67 39.55 18.21
C ASP A 27 5.79 38.39 17.69
N GLY A 28 6.08 37.16 18.12
CA GLY A 28 5.38 35.93 17.71
C GLY A 28 5.96 35.28 16.45
N THR A 29 5.86 33.94 16.39
CA THR A 29 6.56 33.09 15.41
C THR A 29 6.31 33.54 13.96
N ILE A 30 5.05 33.77 13.57
CA ILE A 30 4.70 34.15 12.19
C ILE A 30 5.31 35.50 11.81
N GLN A 31 5.31 36.47 12.73
CA GLN A 31 5.80 37.81 12.42
C GLN A 31 7.32 37.82 12.23
N GLU A 32 8.06 37.11 13.08
CA GLU A 32 9.51 36.98 12.94
C GLU A 32 9.89 36.36 11.60
N HIS A 33 9.17 35.33 11.15
CA HIS A 33 9.39 34.75 9.82
C HIS A 33 9.02 35.72 8.69
N CYS A 34 7.89 36.43 8.79
CA CYS A 34 7.50 37.42 7.79
C CYS A 34 8.55 38.54 7.63
N LYS A 35 9.15 39.02 8.72
CA LYS A 35 10.23 40.03 8.67
C LYS A 35 11.43 39.53 7.87
N VAL A 36 11.84 38.28 8.10
CA VAL A 36 12.97 37.67 7.37
C VAL A 36 12.62 37.53 5.89
N ILE A 37 11.40 37.08 5.56
CA ILE A 37 10.91 37.01 4.17
C ILE A 37 10.89 38.41 3.52
N GLU A 38 10.41 39.44 4.21
CA GLU A 38 10.35 40.81 3.70
C GLU A 38 11.75 41.38 3.39
N ILE A 39 12.76 41.04 4.20
CA ILE A 39 14.13 41.56 4.06
C ILE A 39 14.93 40.76 3.04
N ALA A 40 14.81 39.43 3.07
CA ALA A 40 15.72 38.51 2.37
C ALA A 40 15.04 37.71 1.24
N GLY A 41 13.73 37.87 1.05
CA GLY A 41 12.93 37.19 0.02
C GLY A 41 12.45 35.79 0.40
N TYR A 42 13.03 35.17 1.43
CA TYR A 42 12.59 33.89 2.00
C TYR A 42 13.09 33.73 3.43
N CYS A 43 12.55 32.73 4.13
CA CYS A 43 12.93 32.40 5.50
C CYS A 43 12.91 30.90 5.73
N TRP A 44 13.90 30.38 6.44
CA TRP A 44 13.86 28.99 6.93
C TRP A 44 13.03 28.88 8.20
N TRP A 45 12.06 27.96 8.17
CA TRP A 45 11.24 27.56 9.31
C TRP A 45 11.71 26.21 9.81
N ALA A 46 12.13 26.14 11.08
CA ALA A 46 12.50 24.89 11.71
C ALA A 46 11.28 24.09 12.16
N TRP A 47 11.30 22.78 11.94
CA TRP A 47 10.31 21.88 12.52
C TRP A 47 10.77 21.40 13.90
N TRP A 48 9.95 21.58 14.94
CA TRP A 48 10.28 21.13 16.29
C TRP A 48 9.25 20.13 16.85
N ARG A 49 9.78 19.10 17.53
CA ARG A 49 9.01 18.05 18.21
C ARG A 49 8.03 18.66 19.22
N SER A 50 6.74 18.43 19.05
CA SER A 50 5.81 18.57 20.18
C SER A 50 4.75 17.49 20.29
N THR A 51 4.40 16.74 19.24
CA THR A 51 3.28 15.78 19.31
C THR A 51 3.34 14.57 18.38
N ALA A 52 4.22 14.52 17.37
CA ALA A 52 4.33 13.34 16.50
C ALA A 52 5.28 12.29 17.12
N PRO A 53 4.94 10.98 17.07
CA PRO A 53 5.87 9.89 17.37
C PRO A 53 7.17 10.06 16.59
N ALA A 54 8.32 9.77 17.21
CA ALA A 54 9.63 10.02 16.61
C ALA A 54 9.84 9.31 15.26
N ASP A 55 9.14 8.19 15.05
CA ASP A 55 9.12 7.37 13.84
C ASP A 55 8.23 7.92 12.70
N GLN A 56 7.30 8.85 12.98
CA GLN A 56 6.46 9.48 11.94
C GLN A 56 7.05 10.80 11.41
N ILE A 57 8.07 11.35 12.06
CA ILE A 57 8.67 12.65 11.69
C ILE A 57 9.44 12.57 10.36
N PRO A 58 10.38 11.61 10.15
CA PRO A 58 11.08 11.50 8.87
C PRO A 58 10.10 11.36 7.69
N TYR A 59 9.04 10.58 7.90
CA TYR A 59 8.00 10.32 6.92
C TYR A 59 7.24 11.57 6.46
N HIS A 60 6.69 12.36 7.39
CA HIS A 60 5.95 13.57 7.02
C HIS A 60 6.82 14.62 6.34
N ILE A 61 8.07 14.75 6.76
CA ILE A 61 8.95 15.75 6.19
C ILE A 61 9.47 15.30 4.80
N GLU A 62 9.77 14.01 4.62
CA GLU A 62 10.11 13.48 3.31
C GLU A 62 8.96 13.62 2.31
N ALA A 63 7.72 13.36 2.74
CA ALA A 63 6.53 13.61 1.92
C ALA A 63 6.38 15.09 1.51
N LEU A 64 6.67 16.03 2.42
CA LEU A 64 6.70 17.46 2.08
C LEU A 64 7.82 17.81 1.10
N SER A 65 9.00 17.23 1.27
CA SER A 65 10.13 17.42 0.34
C SER A 65 9.78 16.95 -1.07
N GLN A 66 9.13 15.79 -1.20
CA GLN A 66 8.65 15.27 -2.47
C GLN A 66 7.60 16.17 -3.12
N LEU A 67 6.65 16.72 -2.35
CA LEU A 67 5.69 17.69 -2.86
C LEU A 67 6.38 18.92 -3.47
N THR A 68 7.42 19.44 -2.81
CA THR A 68 8.17 20.60 -3.30
C THR A 68 9.08 20.31 -4.49
N ALA A 69 9.36 19.03 -4.81
CA ALA A 69 10.21 18.66 -5.95
C ALA A 69 9.61 19.06 -7.31
N SER A 70 8.28 19.20 -7.39
CA SER A 70 7.57 19.63 -8.61
C SER A 70 7.39 21.15 -8.70
N GLY A 71 7.89 21.90 -7.71
CA GLY A 71 7.74 23.35 -7.59
C GLY A 71 7.14 23.76 -6.24
N PRO A 72 7.01 25.08 -5.99
CA PRO A 72 6.50 25.59 -4.72
C PRO A 72 5.07 25.12 -4.41
N VAL A 73 4.81 24.81 -3.15
CA VAL A 73 3.51 24.28 -2.68
C VAL A 73 2.94 25.15 -1.56
N GLU A 74 1.62 25.38 -1.60
CA GLU A 74 0.90 26.01 -0.49
C GLU A 74 0.56 24.98 0.59
N ILE A 75 0.90 25.29 1.84
CA ILE A 75 0.52 24.49 3.01
C ILE A 75 -0.20 25.35 4.04
N GLY A 76 -1.05 24.74 4.86
CA GLY A 76 -1.71 25.42 5.97
C GLY A 76 -0.83 25.45 7.21
N PHE A 77 -0.81 26.56 7.93
CA PHE A 77 -0.19 26.71 9.24
C PHE A 77 -1.26 27.04 10.27
N PHE A 78 -1.34 26.26 11.35
CA PHE A 78 -2.29 26.50 12.44
C PHE A 78 -1.56 26.85 13.75
N ASN A 79 -1.70 28.10 14.16
CA ASN A 79 -1.24 28.55 15.46
C ASN A 79 -2.25 28.15 16.54
N SER A 80 -1.91 27.12 17.30
CA SER A 80 -2.75 26.62 18.40
C SER A 80 -2.81 27.56 19.61
N SER A 81 -1.79 28.39 19.84
CA SER A 81 -1.81 29.38 20.94
C SER A 81 -2.75 30.54 20.65
N LEU A 82 -2.74 31.02 19.40
CA LEU A 82 -3.55 32.15 18.96
C LEU A 82 -4.89 31.74 18.35
N GLN A 83 -5.10 30.44 18.13
CA GLN A 83 -6.25 29.87 17.40
C GLN A 83 -6.41 30.51 16.01
N ARG A 84 -5.30 30.63 15.27
CA ARG A 84 -5.23 31.32 13.96
C ARG A 84 -4.67 30.42 12.88
N ALA A 85 -5.15 30.62 11.65
CA ALA A 85 -4.71 29.87 10.50
C ALA A 85 -4.09 30.75 9.42
N TYR A 86 -3.05 30.23 8.80
CA TYR A 86 -2.23 30.88 7.79
C TYR A 86 -2.03 29.91 6.62
N VAL A 87 -1.62 30.44 5.48
CA VAL A 87 -1.13 29.70 4.32
C VAL A 87 0.31 30.10 4.09
N ALA A 88 1.21 29.13 4.06
CA ALA A 88 2.62 29.32 3.78
C ALA A 88 2.95 28.76 2.39
N GLN A 89 3.79 29.46 1.64
CA GLN A 89 4.39 28.98 0.41
C GLN A 89 5.73 28.35 0.73
N VAL A 90 5.86 27.05 0.46
CA VAL A 90 7.07 26.27 0.71
C VAL A 90 7.73 25.98 -0.63
N GLU A 91 8.97 26.43 -0.78
CA GLU A 91 9.76 26.21 -1.98
C GLU A 91 10.63 24.95 -1.88
N GLU A 92 11.17 24.66 -0.69
CA GLU A 92 12.14 23.60 -0.47
C GLU A 92 12.02 23.04 0.96
N VAL A 93 12.33 21.76 1.13
CA VAL A 93 12.44 21.11 2.44
C VAL A 93 13.75 20.34 2.53
N ARG A 94 14.53 20.58 3.59
CA ARG A 94 15.80 19.88 3.88
C ARG A 94 15.72 19.02 5.14
N THR A 95 16.30 17.82 5.06
CA THR A 95 16.39 16.82 6.13
C THR A 95 17.72 16.07 6.10
N GLU A 96 18.09 15.45 7.23
CA GLU A 96 19.25 14.52 7.32
C GLU A 96 18.83 13.17 7.92
N ASN A 97 17.92 12.45 7.27
CA ASN A 97 17.47 11.11 7.69
C ASN A 97 17.00 11.05 9.16
N GLY A 98 16.35 12.12 9.64
CA GLY A 98 15.87 12.23 11.01
C GLY A 98 16.89 12.76 12.03
N ASN A 99 18.14 13.00 11.64
CA ASN A 99 19.12 13.71 12.47
C ASN A 99 18.81 15.21 12.49
N SER A 100 19.08 15.85 13.64
CA SER A 100 19.01 17.30 13.76
C SER A 100 20.27 17.94 13.20
N PHE A 101 20.12 19.05 12.49
CA PHE A 101 21.22 19.83 11.96
C PHE A 101 20.93 21.32 12.03
N MET A 102 22.00 22.13 11.94
CA MET A 102 21.92 23.59 12.00
C MET A 102 21.13 24.15 10.82
N SER A 103 20.68 25.40 10.98
CA SER A 103 20.02 26.12 9.89
C SER A 103 20.87 26.08 8.62
N PRO A 104 20.28 25.74 7.45
CA PRO A 104 21.00 25.75 6.19
C PRO A 104 21.62 27.11 5.87
N GLU A 105 20.91 28.19 6.21
CA GLU A 105 21.34 29.56 5.99
C GLU A 105 20.93 30.42 7.20
N PRO A 106 21.85 30.61 8.16
CA PRO A 106 21.55 31.33 9.41
C PRO A 106 21.05 32.76 9.19
N ASP A 107 21.53 33.46 8.16
CA ASP A 107 21.11 34.84 7.86
C ASP A 107 19.68 34.93 7.33
N HIS A 108 19.15 33.84 6.77
CA HIS A 108 17.76 33.69 6.29
C HIS A 108 16.87 32.98 7.30
N THR A 109 17.25 33.01 8.59
CA THR A 109 16.57 32.28 9.66
C THR A 109 16.27 33.22 10.82
N PRO A 110 15.12 33.11 11.51
CA PRO A 110 14.84 33.91 12.69
C PRO A 110 15.89 33.69 13.77
N SER A 111 16.28 34.75 14.49
CA SER A 111 17.41 34.72 15.43
C SER A 111 17.31 33.61 16.48
N TYR A 112 16.09 33.27 16.89
CA TYR A 112 15.84 32.24 17.89
C TYR A 112 16.01 30.80 17.40
N TYR A 113 16.11 30.58 16.09
CA TYR A 113 16.43 29.26 15.51
C TYR A 113 17.92 29.11 15.18
N ARG A 114 18.65 30.20 14.91
CA ARG A 114 20.02 30.15 14.37
C ARG A 114 21.02 29.35 15.21
N GLY A 115 20.83 29.28 16.53
CA GLY A 115 21.74 28.62 17.47
C GLY A 115 21.34 27.20 17.87
N GLN A 116 20.35 26.59 17.22
CA GLN A 116 19.85 25.27 17.57
C GLN A 116 19.75 24.36 16.34
N GLU A 117 19.92 23.06 16.57
CA GLU A 117 19.75 22.04 15.55
C GLU A 117 18.30 21.55 15.54
N TYR A 118 17.76 21.36 14.35
CA TYR A 118 16.40 20.85 14.15
C TYR A 118 16.38 19.73 13.12
N PRO A 119 15.44 18.76 13.23
CA PRO A 119 15.38 17.60 12.34
C PRO A 119 15.01 17.95 10.89
N ALA A 120 14.43 19.13 10.66
CA ALA A 120 14.01 19.57 9.34
C ALA A 120 13.87 21.09 9.23
N TRP A 121 14.08 21.59 8.02
CA TRP A 121 13.99 23.00 7.68
C TRP A 121 13.16 23.20 6.41
N LEU A 122 12.16 24.08 6.48
CA LEU A 122 11.28 24.44 5.37
C LEU A 122 11.63 25.84 4.86
N LYS A 123 11.92 25.98 3.58
CA LYS A 123 12.18 27.27 2.94
C LYS A 123 10.87 27.93 2.56
N LEU A 124 10.49 28.97 3.29
CA LEU A 124 9.25 29.71 3.10
C LEU A 124 9.49 30.97 2.27
N THR A 125 8.73 31.16 1.20
CA THR A 125 8.79 32.37 0.36
C THR A 125 7.64 33.34 0.65
N GLY A 126 6.62 32.90 1.40
CA GLY A 126 5.51 33.76 1.78
C GLY A 126 4.63 33.13 2.86
N ILE A 127 4.03 33.98 3.71
CA ILE A 127 3.04 33.57 4.71
C ILE A 127 1.90 34.60 4.69
N GLN A 128 0.67 34.14 4.51
CA GLN A 128 -0.54 34.98 4.47
C GLN A 128 -1.65 34.40 5.36
N ARG A 129 -2.63 35.21 5.76
CA ARG A 129 -3.81 34.69 6.45
C ARG A 129 -4.67 33.87 5.49
N ILE A 130 -5.41 32.90 6.04
CA ILE A 130 -6.30 32.05 5.23
C ILE A 130 -7.38 32.84 4.47
N ASP A 131 -7.83 33.96 5.04
CA ASP A 131 -8.77 34.91 4.46
C ASP A 131 -8.15 35.79 3.35
N GLY A 132 -6.86 35.63 3.07
CA GLY A 132 -6.11 36.38 2.06
C GLY A 132 -5.68 37.78 2.50
N SER A 133 -5.90 38.15 3.77
CA SER A 133 -5.39 39.43 4.30
C SER A 133 -3.92 39.33 4.75
N ASN A 134 -3.20 40.44 4.66
CA ASN A 134 -1.82 40.54 5.14
C ASN A 134 -1.76 40.36 6.66
N VAL A 135 -0.69 39.72 7.14
CA VAL A 135 -0.39 39.62 8.57
C VAL A 135 -0.07 41.01 9.12
N LYS A 136 -0.78 41.44 10.17
CA LYS A 136 -0.58 42.75 10.80
C LYS A 136 0.45 42.69 11.93
N ARG A 137 1.07 43.84 12.23
CA ARG A 137 2.10 44.00 13.28
C ARG A 137 1.64 43.67 14.72
N ASN A 138 0.35 43.74 15.06
CA ASN A 138 -0.12 43.57 16.46
C ASN A 138 -1.07 42.38 16.62
N GLU A 139 -0.61 41.19 16.23
CA GLU A 139 -1.45 39.99 16.13
C GLU A 139 -1.40 39.04 17.34
N SER A 140 -0.93 39.52 18.50
CA SER A 140 -0.66 38.72 19.71
C SER A 140 -1.89 38.29 20.52
N THR A 141 -3.11 38.72 20.16
CA THR A 141 -4.32 38.37 20.91
C THR A 141 -4.98 37.09 20.37
N PRO A 142 -5.25 36.07 21.21
CA PRO A 142 -5.98 34.87 20.77
C PRO A 142 -7.35 35.21 20.19
N LEU A 143 -7.74 34.52 19.11
CA LEU A 143 -9.08 34.67 18.56
C LEU A 143 -10.11 34.02 19.49
N ARG A 144 -11.15 34.79 19.84
CA ARG A 144 -12.32 34.29 20.60
C ARG A 144 -13.48 33.84 19.70
N LYS A 145 -13.42 34.06 18.37
CA LYS A 145 -14.50 33.76 17.41
C LYS A 145 -14.09 32.65 16.44
N THR A 146 -15.01 31.70 16.23
CA THR A 146 -14.88 30.43 15.50
C THR A 146 -14.75 30.55 13.97
N THR A 147 -14.97 31.73 13.38
CA THR A 147 -15.13 31.88 11.91
C THR A 147 -13.89 31.54 11.08
N GLN A 148 -12.67 31.86 11.54
CA GLN A 148 -11.44 31.48 10.79
C GLN A 148 -11.12 29.99 10.91
N ILE A 149 -11.46 29.37 12.04
CA ILE A 149 -11.34 27.91 12.21
C ILE A 149 -12.32 27.20 11.29
N ASP A 150 -13.54 27.74 11.14
CA ASP A 150 -14.55 27.17 10.25
C ASP A 150 -14.14 27.31 8.77
N GLU A 151 -13.45 28.38 8.37
CA GLU A 151 -12.86 28.51 7.03
C GLU A 151 -11.72 27.53 6.77
N LEU A 152 -10.86 27.29 7.77
CA LEU A 152 -9.82 26.25 7.68
C LEU A 152 -10.46 24.86 7.60
N LYS A 153 -11.47 24.56 8.43
CA LYS A 153 -12.24 23.31 8.38
C LYS A 153 -12.94 23.11 7.03
N LYS A 154 -13.43 24.19 6.40
CA LYS A 154 -13.99 24.13 5.04
C LYS A 154 -12.94 23.80 3.99
N ARG A 155 -11.72 24.36 4.09
CA ARG A 155 -10.61 24.05 3.16
C ARG A 155 -9.96 22.68 3.39
N PHE A 156 -10.13 22.10 4.59
CA PHE A 156 -9.40 20.89 4.99
C PHE A 156 -10.26 19.64 5.25
N ARG A 157 -11.60 19.75 5.34
CA ARG A 157 -12.53 18.72 5.85
C ARG A 157 -12.15 18.24 7.27
N GLU A 158 -13.04 18.46 8.23
CA GLU A 158 -13.00 17.95 9.62
C GLU A 158 -11.61 17.69 10.23
N PHE A 159 -10.88 18.77 10.54
CA PHE A 159 -9.72 18.68 11.44
C PHE A 159 -10.17 18.70 12.92
N THR A 160 -9.81 17.69 13.70
CA THR A 160 -9.99 17.68 15.16
C THR A 160 -8.78 18.34 15.82
N ALA A 161 -8.99 19.43 16.55
CA ALA A 161 -7.94 20.29 17.12
C ALA A 161 -6.95 19.59 18.08
N TYR A 162 -7.17 18.30 18.40
CA TYR A 162 -6.65 17.67 19.60
C TYR A 162 -5.36 16.85 19.44
N ASP A 163 -5.05 16.13 18.35
CA ASP A 163 -4.06 15.04 18.55
C ASP A 163 -2.78 14.96 17.70
N LEU A 164 -2.50 15.79 16.67
CA LEU A 164 -1.20 15.72 15.97
C LEU A 164 -0.63 17.10 15.58
N GLY A 165 0.67 17.10 15.26
CA GLY A 165 1.42 18.28 14.83
C GLY A 165 1.29 18.56 13.33
N ILE A 166 1.06 17.54 12.50
CA ILE A 166 0.85 17.67 11.06
C ILE A 166 -0.43 16.91 10.70
N HIS A 167 -1.26 17.51 9.87
CA HIS A 167 -2.48 16.92 9.33
C HIS A 167 -2.41 16.96 7.82
N TRP A 168 -2.67 15.85 7.17
CA TRP A 168 -2.73 15.80 5.71
C TRP A 168 -4.17 15.66 5.23
N LEU A 169 -4.51 16.36 4.15
CA LEU A 169 -5.86 16.34 3.58
C LEU A 169 -6.19 14.95 3.01
N ASN A 170 -5.20 14.35 2.37
CA ASN A 170 -5.11 12.92 2.09
C ASN A 170 -3.87 12.46 2.86
N SER A 171 -3.96 11.40 3.66
CA SER A 171 -2.84 10.94 4.51
C SER A 171 -1.53 10.92 3.71
N PRO A 172 -0.33 11.15 4.27
CA PRO A 172 0.88 10.92 3.49
C PRO A 172 0.98 9.45 3.04
N GLU A 173 0.18 8.55 3.64
CA GLU A 173 -0.04 7.19 3.15
C GLU A 173 -0.72 7.23 1.76
N ASP A 174 -1.68 8.14 1.55
CA ASP A 174 -2.25 8.46 0.23
C ASP A 174 -1.23 9.16 -0.71
N LEU A 175 -0.16 9.76 -0.15
CA LEU A 175 1.04 10.24 -0.85
C LEU A 175 2.18 9.21 -0.88
N GLN A 176 1.93 7.93 -0.57
CA GLN A 176 2.78 6.85 -1.07
C GLN A 176 2.56 6.68 -2.57
N VAL A 177 2.98 7.74 -3.22
CA VAL A 177 2.99 8.04 -4.61
C VAL A 177 4.49 7.96 -4.91
N LEU A 178 4.89 6.76 -5.32
CA LEU A 178 5.85 6.59 -6.41
C LEU A 178 7.33 6.83 -6.07
N LYS A 179 7.92 6.07 -5.13
CA LYS A 179 9.35 5.80 -5.32
C LYS A 179 9.47 4.89 -6.53
N LEU A 180 9.67 5.49 -7.70
CA LEU A 180 9.93 4.76 -8.93
C LEU A 180 11.18 3.92 -8.71
N VAL A 181 11.03 2.61 -8.85
CA VAL A 181 12.16 1.70 -8.82
C VAL A 181 12.52 1.39 -10.27
N GLU A 182 13.61 1.98 -10.76
CA GLU A 182 14.15 1.64 -12.07
C GLU A 182 14.90 0.32 -11.99
N MET A 183 14.62 -0.60 -12.90
CA MET A 183 15.17 -1.95 -12.90
C MET A 183 15.49 -2.37 -14.33
N ASP A 184 16.72 -2.80 -14.58
CA ASP A 184 17.10 -3.46 -15.84
C ASP A 184 16.76 -4.96 -15.76
N LYS A 185 15.46 -5.26 -15.78
CA LYS A 185 14.89 -6.58 -15.53
C LYS A 185 13.74 -6.83 -16.50
N LEU A 186 13.60 -8.09 -16.93
CA LEU A 186 12.60 -8.50 -17.92
C LEU A 186 11.41 -9.23 -17.30
N TYR A 187 11.60 -9.82 -16.12
CA TYR A 187 10.60 -10.67 -15.49
C TYR A 187 10.03 -10.07 -14.19
N MET A 188 8.76 -10.32 -13.94
CA MET A 188 8.15 -10.26 -12.61
C MET A 188 7.88 -11.69 -12.12
N LEU A 189 8.24 -11.96 -10.87
CA LEU A 189 7.97 -13.22 -10.18
C LEU A 189 6.77 -13.04 -9.26
N HIS A 190 5.83 -13.98 -9.27
CA HIS A 190 4.67 -13.99 -8.39
C HIS A 190 4.57 -15.32 -7.63
N LEU A 191 4.69 -15.22 -6.31
CA LEU A 191 4.57 -16.30 -5.32
C LEU A 191 3.33 -16.06 -4.47
N SER A 192 2.80 -17.14 -3.89
CA SER A 192 1.71 -17.06 -2.91
C SER A 192 1.76 -18.23 -1.95
N ASP A 193 1.12 -18.08 -0.79
CA ASP A 193 0.83 -19.17 0.13
C ASP A 193 2.11 -19.95 0.48
N LEU A 194 3.08 -19.23 1.04
CA LEU A 194 4.37 -19.80 1.44
C LEU A 194 4.21 -20.71 2.66
N HIS A 195 3.30 -20.36 3.57
CA HIS A 195 2.94 -21.16 4.76
C HIS A 195 4.16 -21.62 5.57
N PHE A 196 5.16 -20.75 5.80
CA PHE A 196 6.28 -21.07 6.68
C PHE A 196 5.76 -21.46 8.07
N GLY A 197 6.30 -22.55 8.61
CA GLY A 197 5.78 -23.24 9.79
C GLY A 197 5.38 -24.68 9.49
N SER A 198 4.38 -25.18 10.20
CA SER A 198 4.05 -26.62 10.24
C SER A 198 3.47 -27.21 8.96
N HIS A 199 2.80 -26.39 8.17
CA HIS A 199 2.24 -26.78 6.88
C HIS A 199 3.14 -26.42 5.71
N HIS A 200 4.33 -25.84 5.95
CA HIS A 200 5.33 -25.65 4.92
C HIS A 200 5.75 -27.00 4.34
N GLN A 201 5.89 -27.12 3.02
CA GLN A 201 6.26 -28.37 2.36
C GLN A 201 7.78 -28.53 2.16
N TRP A 202 8.54 -27.45 2.26
CA TRP A 202 9.97 -27.46 1.96
C TRP A 202 10.81 -27.63 3.23
N HIS A 203 12.09 -27.93 3.04
CA HIS A 203 13.05 -27.86 4.13
C HIS A 203 13.10 -26.43 4.68
N CYS A 204 12.86 -26.28 5.97
CA CYS A 204 13.01 -25.03 6.71
C CYS A 204 13.53 -25.32 8.13
N GLU A 205 13.97 -24.29 8.85
CA GLU A 205 14.58 -24.44 10.17
C GLU A 205 13.60 -25.03 11.18
N SER A 206 12.33 -24.62 11.10
CA SER A 206 11.28 -25.10 11.98
C SER A 206 10.89 -26.56 11.68
N HIS A 207 11.01 -27.01 10.43
CA HIS A 207 10.57 -28.34 9.97
C HIS A 207 11.57 -29.01 9.00
N PRO A 208 12.81 -29.32 9.46
CA PRO A 208 13.91 -29.72 8.58
C PRO A 208 13.74 -31.10 7.92
N LYS A 209 12.74 -31.89 8.33
CA LYS A 209 12.49 -33.23 7.80
C LYS A 209 11.42 -33.30 6.71
N GLN A 210 10.81 -32.17 6.35
CA GLN A 210 9.68 -32.15 5.42
C GLN A 210 10.08 -32.43 3.97
N SER A 211 11.24 -31.92 3.55
CA SER A 211 11.83 -32.12 2.22
C SER A 211 13.36 -32.11 2.33
N GLY A 212 14.04 -32.61 1.29
CA GLY A 212 15.50 -32.56 1.18
C GLY A 212 16.03 -31.23 0.62
N ILE A 213 15.16 -30.36 0.11
CA ILE A 213 15.53 -29.06 -0.47
C ILE A 213 14.63 -27.94 0.06
N THR A 214 15.16 -26.71 0.08
CA THR A 214 14.42 -25.49 0.46
C THR A 214 13.57 -24.98 -0.71
N LEU A 215 12.58 -24.14 -0.43
CA LEU A 215 11.79 -23.47 -1.48
C LEU A 215 12.68 -22.69 -2.45
N LEU A 216 13.69 -21.97 -1.94
CA LEU A 216 14.62 -21.21 -2.77
C LEU A 216 15.40 -22.11 -3.74
N GLN A 217 15.83 -23.30 -3.29
CA GLN A 217 16.47 -24.29 -4.15
C GLN A 217 15.51 -24.81 -5.21
N GLY A 218 14.25 -25.08 -4.85
CA GLY A 218 13.20 -25.47 -5.80
C GLY A 218 12.94 -24.42 -6.88
N ILE A 219 12.83 -23.14 -6.49
CA ILE A 219 12.68 -22.01 -7.43
C ILE A 219 13.91 -21.92 -8.34
N LYS A 220 15.13 -21.95 -7.78
CA LYS A 220 16.38 -21.86 -8.55
C LYS A 220 16.49 -22.99 -9.57
N HIS A 221 16.17 -24.22 -9.17
CA HIS A 221 16.13 -25.38 -10.08
C HIS A 221 15.11 -25.16 -11.20
N SER A 222 13.89 -24.74 -10.84
CA SER A 222 12.82 -24.52 -11.81
C SER A 222 13.15 -23.44 -12.83
N LEU A 223 13.74 -22.32 -12.40
CA LEU A 223 14.23 -21.26 -13.29
C LEU A 223 15.32 -21.77 -14.25
N SER A 224 16.25 -22.60 -13.75
CA SER A 224 17.30 -23.20 -14.58
C SER A 224 16.73 -24.12 -15.66
N GLU A 225 15.76 -24.96 -15.31
CA GLU A 225 15.13 -25.90 -16.26
C GLU A 225 14.38 -25.18 -17.39
N ILE A 226 13.73 -24.06 -17.08
CA ILE A 226 13.04 -23.22 -18.09
C ILE A 226 13.95 -22.15 -18.72
N GLN A 227 15.26 -22.21 -18.45
CA GLN A 227 16.29 -21.32 -19.02
C GLN A 227 16.05 -19.83 -18.74
N VAL A 228 15.56 -19.50 -17.55
CA VAL A 228 15.43 -18.11 -17.07
C VAL A 228 16.58 -17.81 -16.12
N ASP A 229 17.38 -16.80 -16.41
CA ASP A 229 18.39 -16.30 -15.49
C ASP A 229 17.69 -15.59 -14.31
N PRO A 230 17.89 -16.02 -13.05
CA PRO A 230 17.33 -15.33 -11.89
C PRO A 230 17.67 -13.85 -11.83
N LYS A 231 18.79 -13.41 -12.44
CA LYS A 231 19.18 -11.99 -12.50
C LYS A 231 18.31 -11.15 -13.44
N GLU A 232 17.47 -11.74 -14.28
CA GLU A 232 16.50 -11.01 -15.10
C GLU A 232 15.16 -10.76 -14.38
N ILE A 233 14.98 -11.33 -13.16
CA ILE A 233 13.79 -11.14 -12.34
C ILE A 233 13.89 -9.83 -11.54
N GLY A 234 12.90 -8.96 -11.70
CA GLY A 234 12.80 -7.65 -11.05
C GLY A 234 11.72 -7.62 -9.98
N PRO A 235 10.51 -7.11 -10.26
CA PRO A 235 9.45 -7.08 -9.27
C PRO A 235 9.16 -8.49 -8.74
N ILE A 236 9.17 -8.62 -7.41
CA ILE A 236 8.84 -9.87 -6.72
C ILE A 236 7.53 -9.64 -5.99
N VAL A 237 6.50 -10.41 -6.33
CA VAL A 237 5.17 -10.33 -5.74
C VAL A 237 4.95 -11.52 -4.83
N VAL A 238 4.49 -11.28 -3.61
CA VAL A 238 4.05 -12.31 -2.66
C VAL A 238 2.63 -12.00 -2.19
N SER A 239 1.65 -12.78 -2.64
CA SER A 239 0.22 -12.50 -2.42
C SER A 239 -0.37 -13.14 -1.15
N GLY A 240 0.35 -13.06 -0.03
CA GLY A 240 -0.16 -13.46 1.28
C GLY A 240 0.15 -14.90 1.71
N ASP A 241 -0.29 -15.19 2.93
CA ASP A 241 -0.03 -16.41 3.71
C ASP A 241 1.46 -16.78 3.74
N LEU A 242 2.25 -15.85 4.27
CA LEU A 242 3.67 -16.04 4.52
C LEU A 242 3.89 -17.11 5.61
N ILE A 243 3.07 -17.09 6.66
CA ILE A 243 3.11 -18.03 7.79
C ILE A 243 1.82 -18.86 7.86
N ASP A 244 1.87 -20.04 8.48
CA ASP A 244 0.75 -20.99 8.44
C ASP A 244 -0.20 -20.97 9.65
N GLN A 245 0.23 -20.50 10.82
CA GLN A 245 -0.53 -20.64 12.08
C GLN A 245 -0.91 -19.32 12.75
N GLY A 246 -0.75 -18.18 12.08
CA GLY A 246 -1.01 -16.88 12.70
C GLY A 246 0.16 -16.38 13.56
N PRO A 247 0.24 -15.06 13.83
CA PRO A 247 1.32 -14.48 14.62
C PRO A 247 1.35 -14.88 16.10
N ASP A 248 0.33 -15.60 16.59
CA ASP A 248 0.30 -16.10 17.97
C ASP A 248 1.06 -17.42 18.15
N LYS A 249 1.38 -18.11 17.04
CA LYS A 249 2.02 -19.43 17.03
C LYS A 249 3.20 -19.54 16.07
N GLY A 250 3.17 -18.78 14.97
CA GLY A 250 4.28 -18.63 14.04
C GLY A 250 4.97 -17.27 14.20
N ASP A 251 6.12 -17.14 13.56
CA ASP A 251 6.83 -15.87 13.43
C ASP A 251 7.32 -15.67 11.99
N PHE A 252 7.72 -14.42 11.69
CA PHE A 252 8.12 -14.02 10.35
C PHE A 252 9.63 -14.18 10.07
N THR A 253 10.39 -14.85 10.94
CA THR A 253 11.85 -15.01 10.78
C THR A 253 12.20 -15.81 9.53
N GLU A 254 11.55 -16.96 9.30
CA GLU A 254 11.77 -17.78 8.11
C GLU A 254 11.34 -17.07 6.81
N PRO A 255 10.17 -16.40 6.73
CA PRO A 255 9.83 -15.52 5.61
C PRO A 255 10.88 -14.44 5.34
N VAL A 256 11.39 -13.76 6.38
CA VAL A 256 12.42 -12.72 6.22
C VAL A 256 13.71 -13.29 5.65
N ASN A 257 14.18 -14.42 6.19
CA ASN A 257 15.39 -15.10 5.71
C ASN A 257 15.22 -15.57 4.26
N PHE A 258 14.06 -16.13 3.91
CA PHE A 258 13.75 -16.55 2.55
C PHE A 258 13.76 -15.38 1.57
N LEU A 259 13.09 -14.26 1.91
CA LEU A 259 13.05 -13.08 1.06
C LEU A 259 14.44 -12.46 0.90
N GLY A 260 15.24 -12.38 1.97
CA GLY A 260 16.63 -11.95 1.91
C GLY A 260 17.45 -12.76 0.91
N ALA A 261 17.37 -14.09 1.00
CA ALA A 261 18.08 -14.99 0.08
C ALA A 261 17.52 -14.94 -1.36
N LEU A 262 16.23 -14.68 -1.54
CA LEU A 262 15.62 -14.47 -2.85
C LEU A 262 16.10 -13.15 -3.50
N PHE A 263 16.26 -12.08 -2.72
CA PHE A 263 16.85 -10.83 -3.18
C PHE A 263 18.31 -11.04 -3.62
N GLU A 264 19.10 -11.78 -2.86
CA GLU A 264 20.48 -12.13 -3.24
C GLU A 264 20.52 -12.94 -4.54
N LEU A 265 19.68 -13.97 -4.66
CA LEU A 265 19.57 -14.80 -5.87
C LEU A 265 19.28 -13.95 -7.10
N THR A 266 18.29 -13.06 -7.00
CA THR A 266 17.82 -12.23 -8.12
C THR A 266 18.63 -10.94 -8.32
N GLY A 267 19.51 -10.59 -7.38
CA GLY A 267 20.27 -9.34 -7.39
C GLY A 267 19.39 -8.12 -7.21
N ASN A 268 18.37 -8.22 -6.37
CA ASN A 268 17.43 -7.14 -6.07
C ASN A 268 17.64 -6.58 -4.66
N SER A 269 16.97 -5.47 -4.38
CA SER A 269 16.84 -4.90 -3.04
C SER A 269 15.40 -5.05 -2.54
N PRO A 270 15.11 -4.85 -1.25
CA PRO A 270 13.74 -4.91 -0.72
C PRO A 270 12.74 -4.03 -1.47
N ASN A 271 13.17 -2.93 -2.10
CA ASN A 271 12.29 -2.05 -2.87
C ASN A 271 11.64 -2.73 -4.08
N SER A 272 12.17 -3.86 -4.57
CA SER A 272 11.53 -4.66 -5.63
C SER A 272 10.35 -5.50 -5.15
N LEU A 273 10.14 -5.61 -3.82
CA LEU A 273 9.11 -6.45 -3.24
C LEU A 273 7.75 -5.76 -3.26
N VAL A 274 6.74 -6.54 -3.66
CA VAL A 274 5.32 -6.30 -3.48
C VAL A 274 4.80 -7.41 -2.60
N VAL A 275 4.32 -7.09 -1.40
CA VAL A 275 3.85 -8.12 -0.46
C VAL A 275 2.56 -7.64 0.21
N VAL A 276 1.60 -8.54 0.33
CA VAL A 276 0.33 -8.33 1.02
C VAL A 276 0.11 -9.45 2.04
N PRO A 277 -0.66 -9.22 3.11
CA PRO A 277 -0.97 -10.27 4.07
C PRO A 277 -2.05 -11.20 3.52
N GLY A 278 -1.98 -12.46 3.92
CA GLY A 278 -3.12 -13.38 3.90
C GLY A 278 -3.79 -13.51 5.26
N ASN A 279 -4.87 -14.28 5.35
CA ASN A 279 -5.64 -14.44 6.58
C ASN A 279 -4.82 -15.13 7.70
N HIS A 280 -3.73 -15.81 7.35
CA HIS A 280 -2.81 -16.39 8.32
C HIS A 280 -1.69 -15.43 8.79
N ASP A 281 -1.52 -14.28 8.14
CA ASP A 281 -0.44 -13.32 8.50
C ASP A 281 -0.86 -12.30 9.56
N VAL A 282 -2.16 -12.16 9.80
CA VAL A 282 -2.72 -11.23 10.79
C VAL A 282 -3.41 -11.99 11.93
N ARG A 283 -3.49 -11.37 13.12
CA ARG A 283 -4.18 -12.02 14.25
C ARG A 283 -5.68 -12.07 13.98
N ARG A 284 -6.23 -13.28 14.02
CA ARG A 284 -7.68 -13.52 14.01
C ARG A 284 -8.24 -13.42 15.42
N TYR A 285 -9.50 -13.02 15.54
CA TYR A 285 -10.15 -12.90 16.85
C TYR A 285 -11.56 -13.47 16.88
N GLN A 286 -12.01 -13.87 18.07
CA GLN A 286 -13.41 -14.22 18.32
C GLN A 286 -14.16 -12.98 18.81
N ALA A 287 -15.28 -12.66 18.17
CA ALA A 287 -16.17 -11.60 18.61
C ALA A 287 -16.91 -12.01 19.88
N LYS A 288 -16.86 -11.17 20.92
CA LYS A 288 -17.52 -11.42 22.21
C LYS A 288 -18.93 -10.84 22.29
N ASN A 289 -19.30 -9.91 21.40
CA ASN A 289 -20.59 -9.23 21.36
C ASN A 289 -20.91 -8.73 19.92
N GLN A 290 -22.11 -8.19 19.69
CA GLN A 290 -22.54 -7.68 18.37
C GLN A 290 -21.78 -6.43 17.92
N GLU A 291 -21.25 -5.61 18.85
CA GLU A 291 -20.43 -4.44 18.50
C GLU A 291 -19.09 -4.84 17.90
N GLU A 292 -18.56 -6.02 18.29
CA GLU A 292 -17.33 -6.65 17.79
C GLU A 292 -17.55 -7.50 16.53
N ALA A 293 -18.78 -7.57 16.01
CA ALA A 293 -19.05 -8.28 14.76
C ALA A 293 -18.29 -7.62 13.59
N PRO A 294 -17.75 -8.42 12.64
CA PRO A 294 -17.07 -7.91 11.46
C PRO A 294 -18.03 -7.03 10.67
N ARG A 295 -17.62 -5.77 10.42
CA ARG A 295 -18.38 -4.82 9.61
C ARG A 295 -17.76 -4.72 8.23
N THR A 296 -18.60 -4.78 7.21
CA THR A 296 -18.26 -4.50 5.80
C THR A 296 -18.63 -3.07 5.43
N ASP A 297 -18.56 -2.16 6.40
CA ASP A 297 -18.86 -0.74 6.23
C ASP A 297 -17.60 0.11 6.44
N ASP A 298 -17.67 1.38 6.03
CA ASP A 298 -16.54 2.30 6.03
C ASP A 298 -16.19 2.84 7.44
N SER A 299 -16.63 2.14 8.50
CA SER A 299 -16.35 2.55 9.88
C SER A 299 -14.85 2.48 10.16
N PRO A 300 -14.29 3.41 10.97
CA PRO A 300 -12.91 3.34 11.40
C PRO A 300 -12.58 2.01 12.07
N LEU A 301 -11.40 1.45 11.79
CA LEU A 301 -10.92 0.26 12.46
C LEU A 301 -10.84 0.48 13.97
N THR A 302 -11.32 -0.49 14.74
CA THR A 302 -11.16 -0.55 16.20
C THR A 302 -9.69 -0.76 16.58
N ASP A 303 -9.31 -0.42 17.81
CA ASP A 303 -7.94 -0.64 18.32
C ASP A 303 -7.53 -2.12 18.27
N ARG A 304 -8.50 -3.03 18.41
CA ARG A 304 -8.27 -4.48 18.27
C ARG A 304 -7.97 -4.86 16.82
N GLN A 305 -8.68 -4.29 15.85
CA GLN A 305 -8.36 -4.51 14.43
C GLN A 305 -6.98 -3.93 14.09
N LYS A 306 -6.66 -2.72 14.55
CA LYS A 306 -5.32 -2.13 14.36
C LYS A 306 -4.22 -2.99 14.99
N SER A 307 -4.44 -3.50 16.19
CA SER A 307 -3.44 -4.36 16.87
C SER A 307 -3.29 -5.74 16.22
N ALA A 308 -4.26 -6.20 15.43
CA ALA A 308 -4.17 -7.46 14.69
C ALA A 308 -3.08 -7.46 13.60
N GLU A 309 -2.74 -6.28 13.07
CA GLU A 309 -1.70 -6.10 12.05
C GLU A 309 -0.29 -5.94 12.65
N THR A 310 -0.17 -5.84 13.98
CA THR A 310 1.07 -5.41 14.64
C THR A 310 2.29 -6.24 14.22
N GLU A 311 2.17 -7.56 14.22
CA GLU A 311 3.30 -8.44 13.88
C GLU A 311 3.61 -8.40 12.38
N TYR A 312 2.59 -8.30 11.53
CA TYR A 312 2.79 -8.11 10.09
C TYR A 312 3.49 -6.79 9.77
N ARG A 313 3.13 -5.70 10.46
CA ARG A 313 3.82 -4.40 10.33
C ARG A 313 5.26 -4.46 10.82
N LYS A 314 5.56 -5.24 11.87
CA LYS A 314 6.95 -5.50 12.27
C LYS A 314 7.71 -6.27 11.20
N PHE A 315 7.08 -7.24 10.55
CA PHE A 315 7.65 -7.94 9.38
C PHE A 315 7.97 -6.95 8.24
N LEU A 316 7.03 -6.06 7.89
CA LEU A 316 7.28 -5.02 6.89
C LEU A 316 8.47 -4.12 7.30
N LYS A 317 8.51 -3.66 8.56
CA LYS A 317 9.65 -2.90 9.12
C LYS A 317 10.98 -3.65 9.03
N ALA A 318 10.97 -4.97 9.23
CA ALA A 318 12.18 -5.78 9.13
C ALA A 318 12.72 -5.87 7.70
N ILE A 319 11.84 -5.90 6.70
CA ILE A 319 12.21 -5.99 5.27
C ILE A 319 12.57 -4.62 4.69
N PHE A 320 11.74 -3.61 4.93
CA PHE A 320 11.86 -2.28 4.30
C PHE A 320 12.65 -1.29 5.16
N TYR A 321 13.03 -1.66 6.39
CA TYR A 321 13.65 -0.78 7.39
C TYR A 321 12.75 0.38 7.87
N GLU A 322 11.50 0.41 7.42
CA GLU A 322 10.43 1.34 7.79
C GLU A 322 9.06 0.65 7.64
N ASP A 323 7.98 1.23 8.19
CA ASP A 323 6.62 0.72 7.94
C ASP A 323 6.04 1.42 6.72
N PRO A 324 5.97 0.75 5.56
CA PRO A 324 5.38 1.33 4.37
C PRO A 324 3.85 1.28 4.41
N GLY A 325 3.22 0.76 5.46
CA GLY A 325 1.79 0.43 5.41
C GLY A 325 1.51 -0.82 4.59
N ILE A 326 0.26 -1.29 4.68
CA ILE A 326 -0.14 -2.57 4.07
C ILE A 326 -0.64 -2.35 2.64
N SER A 327 -1.45 -1.32 2.41
CA SER A 327 -1.87 -0.95 1.07
C SER A 327 -1.13 0.28 0.60
N LEU A 328 -0.64 0.22 -0.64
CA LEU A 328 0.10 1.30 -1.29
C LEU A 328 0.28 0.97 -2.77
N VAL A 329 0.64 1.97 -3.57
CA VAL A 329 0.99 1.77 -4.98
C VAL A 329 2.50 1.78 -5.16
N ARG A 330 3.06 0.70 -5.70
CA ARG A 330 4.46 0.67 -6.16
C ARG A 330 4.56 0.94 -7.65
N LYS A 331 5.66 1.58 -8.03
CA LYS A 331 6.02 1.85 -9.43
C LYS A 331 7.36 1.24 -9.76
N PHE A 332 7.38 0.52 -10.87
CA PHE A 332 8.57 -0.07 -11.44
C PHE A 332 8.75 0.46 -12.86
N LYS A 333 9.97 0.83 -13.22
CA LYS A 333 10.34 1.11 -14.61
C LYS A 333 11.25 0.01 -15.09
N LEU A 334 10.71 -0.82 -15.97
CA LEU A 334 11.45 -1.84 -16.69
C LEU A 334 11.96 -1.24 -18.02
N PRO A 335 12.86 -1.92 -18.77
CA PRO A 335 13.44 -1.36 -19.98
C PRO A 335 12.42 -0.85 -21.01
N GLU A 336 11.28 -1.53 -21.16
CA GLU A 336 10.25 -1.20 -22.16
C GLU A 336 8.87 -0.88 -21.55
N ASN A 337 8.69 -1.00 -20.24
CA ASN A 337 7.39 -0.89 -19.59
C ASN A 337 7.47 -0.19 -18.23
N ASP A 338 6.56 0.76 -18.03
CA ASP A 338 6.25 1.29 -16.70
C ASP A 338 5.13 0.45 -16.09
N ILE A 339 5.36 -0.08 -14.88
CA ILE A 339 4.42 -0.93 -14.16
C ILE A 339 3.97 -0.23 -12.87
N MET A 340 2.66 -0.20 -12.64
CA MET A 340 2.05 0.19 -11.36
C MET A 340 1.42 -1.04 -10.71
N ILE A 341 1.73 -1.28 -9.44
CA ILE A 341 1.17 -2.40 -8.68
C ILE A 341 0.54 -1.87 -7.39
N LEU A 342 -0.78 -2.03 -7.24
CA LEU A 342 -1.47 -1.78 -5.99
C LEU A 342 -1.37 -3.00 -5.08
N GLN A 343 -0.72 -2.81 -3.94
CA GLN A 343 -0.80 -3.69 -2.78
C GLN A 343 -2.10 -3.36 -2.06
N ALA A 344 -2.98 -4.33 -1.87
CA ALA A 344 -4.25 -4.13 -1.21
C ALA A 344 -4.43 -5.13 -0.08
N ASP A 345 -4.68 -4.62 1.14
CA ASP A 345 -5.15 -5.47 2.23
C ASP A 345 -6.54 -6.02 1.90
N SER A 346 -6.66 -7.34 1.86
CA SER A 346 -7.95 -8.04 1.76
C SER A 346 -8.37 -8.72 3.06
N THR A 347 -7.53 -8.66 4.10
CA THR A 347 -7.67 -9.38 5.36
C THR A 347 -8.45 -8.60 6.41
N ALA A 348 -9.17 -7.55 6.01
CA ALA A 348 -9.87 -6.68 6.93
C ALA A 348 -10.99 -7.39 7.73
N LEU A 349 -11.53 -8.50 7.20
CA LEU A 349 -12.38 -9.42 7.95
C LEU A 349 -11.52 -10.33 8.85
N ARG A 350 -11.27 -9.91 10.09
CA ARG A 350 -10.36 -10.62 11.01
C ARG A 350 -11.07 -11.47 12.07
N GLU A 351 -12.40 -11.51 12.03
CA GLU A 351 -13.18 -12.37 12.92
C GLU A 351 -13.13 -13.81 12.43
N GLN A 352 -12.83 -14.74 13.32
CA GLN A 352 -12.46 -16.12 12.99
C GLN A 352 -13.48 -16.89 12.12
N ARG A 353 -14.78 -16.56 12.19
CA ARG A 353 -15.83 -17.23 11.40
C ARG A 353 -15.93 -16.73 9.97
N VAL A 354 -15.39 -15.55 9.68
CA VAL A 354 -15.46 -14.92 8.36
C VAL A 354 -14.10 -14.56 7.79
N SER A 355 -13.01 -14.88 8.50
CA SER A 355 -11.65 -14.52 8.10
C SER A 355 -11.14 -15.25 6.87
N GLU A 356 -11.85 -16.28 6.44
CA GLU A 356 -11.59 -16.95 5.16
C GLU A 356 -12.17 -16.14 3.98
N PHE A 357 -13.01 -15.13 4.23
CA PHE A 357 -13.47 -14.21 3.19
C PHE A 357 -12.64 -12.94 3.18
N GLY A 358 -12.42 -12.42 1.98
CA GLY A 358 -11.73 -11.15 1.81
C GLY A 358 -12.68 -9.96 1.75
N TRP A 359 -12.21 -8.78 2.10
CA TRP A 359 -12.93 -7.52 1.90
C TRP A 359 -11.96 -6.41 1.52
N PHE A 360 -12.24 -5.70 0.43
CA PHE A 360 -11.34 -4.66 -0.09
C PHE A 360 -11.48 -3.34 0.67
N GLY A 361 -12.67 -3.00 1.14
CA GLY A 361 -12.90 -1.81 1.96
C GLY A 361 -12.55 -0.48 1.28
N THR A 362 -12.26 0.54 2.08
CA THR A 362 -12.04 1.93 1.61
C THR A 362 -10.59 2.32 1.45
N GLU A 363 -9.69 1.74 2.22
CA GLU A 363 -8.30 2.16 2.23
C GLU A 363 -7.59 1.79 0.90
N PRO A 364 -7.66 0.54 0.41
CA PRO A 364 -7.12 0.18 -0.91
C PRO A 364 -7.78 0.97 -2.06
N LEU A 365 -9.03 1.38 -1.88
CA LEU A 365 -9.76 2.18 -2.86
C LEU A 365 -9.12 3.57 -3.07
N LYS A 366 -8.57 4.20 -2.03
CA LYS A 366 -7.88 5.49 -2.16
C LYS A 366 -6.66 5.37 -3.07
N HIS A 367 -5.86 4.34 -2.86
CA HIS A 367 -4.70 4.04 -3.70
C HIS A 367 -5.08 3.67 -5.13
N LEU A 368 -6.20 2.97 -5.29
CA LEU A 368 -6.72 2.66 -6.61
C LEU A 368 -7.16 3.94 -7.37
N MET A 369 -7.67 4.97 -6.69
CA MET A 369 -7.93 6.28 -7.31
C MET A 369 -6.65 6.97 -7.80
N THR A 370 -5.52 6.75 -7.14
CA THR A 370 -4.19 7.22 -7.60
C THR A 370 -3.80 6.55 -8.91
N MET A 371 -4.01 5.23 -9.04
CA MET A 371 -3.79 4.51 -10.30
C MET A 371 -4.68 5.06 -11.42
N LYS A 372 -5.98 5.23 -11.14
CA LYS A 372 -6.93 5.83 -12.08
C LYS A 372 -6.44 7.20 -12.55
N SER A 373 -6.01 8.05 -11.62
CA SER A 373 -5.54 9.41 -11.94
C SER A 373 -4.29 9.39 -12.83
N ALA A 374 -3.42 8.38 -12.69
CA ALA A 374 -2.28 8.20 -13.57
C ALA A 374 -2.70 7.85 -15.02
N HIS A 375 -3.73 7.02 -15.18
CA HIS A 375 -4.30 6.64 -16.49
C HIS A 375 -5.08 7.75 -17.22
N ASP A 376 -5.56 8.73 -16.47
CA ASP A 376 -6.35 9.85 -17.01
C ASP A 376 -5.48 11.04 -17.45
N LYS A 377 -4.17 11.03 -17.14
CA LYS A 377 -3.27 12.11 -17.57
C LYS A 377 -3.09 12.07 -19.09
N ALA A 378 -3.55 13.15 -19.74
CA ALA A 378 -3.29 13.36 -21.17
C ALA A 378 -1.78 13.39 -21.42
N ASP A 379 -1.35 12.79 -22.53
CA ASP A 379 0.05 12.73 -23.02
C ASP A 379 1.05 11.90 -22.19
N ALA A 380 0.60 11.19 -21.14
CA ALA A 380 1.44 10.23 -20.42
C ALA A 380 1.43 8.84 -21.07
N VAL A 381 2.57 8.13 -21.04
CA VAL A 381 2.59 6.68 -21.32
C VAL A 381 1.79 6.00 -20.21
N ASN A 382 0.70 5.32 -20.57
CA ASN A 382 -0.15 4.64 -19.59
C ASN A 382 0.61 3.45 -18.99
N PRO A 383 0.82 3.44 -17.66
CA PRO A 383 1.56 2.38 -17.02
C PRO A 383 0.73 1.10 -16.95
N LEU A 384 1.37 -0.05 -17.21
CA LEU A 384 0.76 -1.36 -17.04
C LEU A 384 0.39 -1.58 -15.58
N SER A 385 -0.90 -1.80 -15.31
CA SER A 385 -1.44 -1.73 -13.95
C SER A 385 -1.90 -3.07 -13.42
N PHE A 386 -1.40 -3.45 -12.24
CA PHE A 386 -1.79 -4.66 -11.54
C PHE A 386 -2.34 -4.35 -10.14
N MET A 387 -3.19 -5.23 -9.63
CA MET A 387 -3.61 -5.25 -8.23
C MET A 387 -3.19 -6.58 -7.60
N VAL A 388 -2.75 -6.55 -6.35
CA VAL A 388 -2.35 -7.73 -5.59
C VAL A 388 -3.10 -7.72 -4.27
N PHE A 389 -3.77 -8.84 -3.99
CA PHE A 389 -4.41 -9.11 -2.69
C PHE A 389 -4.57 -10.62 -2.55
N HIS A 390 -4.71 -11.11 -1.32
CA HIS A 390 -4.68 -12.53 -1.04
C HIS A 390 -5.91 -13.30 -1.53
N HIS A 391 -7.13 -12.87 -1.18
CA HIS A 391 -8.35 -13.63 -1.49
C HIS A 391 -8.79 -13.50 -2.95
N HIS A 392 -9.34 -14.56 -3.55
CA HIS A 392 -9.80 -14.53 -4.95
C HIS A 392 -11.02 -13.61 -5.19
N LEU A 393 -11.05 -12.95 -6.36
CA LEU A 393 -12.27 -12.28 -6.87
C LEU A 393 -13.26 -13.24 -7.51
N LEU A 394 -12.80 -14.37 -8.01
CA LEU A 394 -13.61 -15.40 -8.64
C LEU A 394 -12.97 -16.73 -8.25
N SER A 395 -13.82 -17.69 -7.88
CA SER A 395 -13.32 -19.00 -7.45
C SER A 395 -12.50 -19.66 -8.54
N SER A 396 -11.36 -20.22 -8.14
CA SER A 396 -10.53 -21.11 -8.94
C SER A 396 -10.85 -22.60 -8.72
N VAL A 397 -11.71 -22.89 -7.73
CA VAL A 397 -12.12 -24.25 -7.34
C VAL A 397 -13.64 -24.40 -7.35
N GLU A 398 -14.13 -25.62 -7.57
CA GLU A 398 -15.57 -25.93 -7.52
C GLU A 398 -16.14 -25.85 -6.10
N ILE A 399 -15.36 -26.27 -5.10
CA ILE A 399 -15.69 -26.25 -3.67
C ILE A 399 -14.39 -25.95 -2.94
N ASP A 400 -14.41 -25.02 -1.96
CA ASP A 400 -13.26 -24.84 -1.10
C ASP A 400 -13.25 -25.92 0.00
N HIS A 401 -12.06 -26.43 0.29
CA HIS A 401 -11.89 -27.41 1.34
C HIS A 401 -11.63 -26.69 2.67
N ILE A 402 -12.57 -25.85 3.09
CA ILE A 402 -12.48 -25.20 4.41
C ILE A 402 -12.53 -26.31 5.47
N LYS A 403 -11.47 -26.43 6.27
CA LYS A 403 -11.51 -27.29 7.47
C LYS A 403 -12.65 -26.77 8.33
N ASN A 404 -13.67 -27.60 8.57
CA ASN A 404 -14.64 -27.32 9.61
C ASN A 404 -13.87 -26.96 10.89
N TYR A 405 -14.10 -25.75 11.41
CA TYR A 405 -13.63 -25.37 12.73
C TYR A 405 -14.29 -26.32 13.72
N ASP A 406 -13.52 -27.29 14.21
CA ASP A 406 -13.92 -28.14 15.33
C ASP A 406 -14.04 -27.23 16.56
N ASP A 407 -15.27 -26.77 16.83
CA ASP A 407 -15.63 -25.87 17.92
C ASP A 407 -15.50 -26.50 19.32
N ASN A 408 -14.83 -27.64 19.46
CA ASN A 408 -14.63 -28.28 20.76
C ASN A 408 -13.23 -28.88 20.90
N GLY A 409 -12.47 -28.35 21.85
CA GLY A 409 -11.22 -28.92 22.35
C GLY A 409 -11.40 -30.26 23.05
N GLY A 410 -11.88 -31.28 22.33
CA GLY A 410 -12.22 -32.58 22.90
C GLY A 410 -12.14 -33.73 21.90
N ARG A 411 -11.08 -34.55 22.09
CA ARG A 411 -10.86 -35.90 21.54
C ARG A 411 -10.44 -36.01 20.06
N LYS A 412 -9.14 -36.28 19.91
CA LYS A 412 -8.56 -37.06 18.80
C LYS A 412 -9.35 -38.36 18.60
N GLY A 413 -10.25 -38.39 17.63
CA GLY A 413 -11.01 -39.58 17.27
C GLY A 413 -11.34 -39.58 15.79
N ARG A 414 -10.70 -40.49 15.04
CA ARG A 414 -10.99 -40.87 13.64
C ARG A 414 -11.28 -39.72 12.67
N ARG A 415 -10.25 -39.35 11.88
CA ARG A 415 -10.42 -38.66 10.59
C ARG A 415 -11.48 -39.42 9.79
N SER A 416 -12.65 -38.83 9.66
CA SER A 416 -13.65 -39.30 8.71
C SER A 416 -13.11 -38.94 7.32
N ILE A 417 -13.27 -39.85 6.37
CA ILE A 417 -12.94 -39.63 4.96
C ILE A 417 -13.95 -38.68 4.29
N ASP A 418 -14.83 -38.04 5.08
CA ASP A 418 -15.97 -37.26 4.63
C ASP A 418 -16.19 -35.99 5.48
N ASP A 419 -15.11 -35.25 5.78
CA ASP A 419 -15.17 -33.90 6.39
C ASP A 419 -15.73 -32.82 5.41
N ARG A 420 -16.60 -33.23 4.48
CA ARG A 420 -17.50 -32.37 3.72
C ARG A 420 -18.60 -31.91 4.68
N GLY A 421 -18.38 -30.79 5.36
CA GLY A 421 -19.49 -30.07 5.98
C GLY A 421 -20.63 -29.87 4.97
N PRO A 422 -21.90 -29.81 5.42
CA PRO A 422 -23.06 -29.88 4.53
C PRO A 422 -23.16 -28.77 3.47
N ASP A 423 -22.35 -27.70 3.56
CA ASP A 423 -22.28 -26.65 2.55
C ASP A 423 -20.83 -26.38 2.18
N GLY A 424 -20.42 -26.73 0.97
CA GLY A 424 -19.11 -26.35 0.42
C GLY A 424 -19.05 -24.83 0.26
N ILE A 425 -18.49 -24.14 1.24
CA ILE A 425 -18.30 -22.68 1.18
C ILE A 425 -17.17 -22.40 0.19
N ILE A 426 -17.30 -21.35 -0.61
CA ILE A 426 -16.26 -20.86 -1.50
C ILE A 426 -15.76 -19.53 -0.92
N SER A 427 -14.53 -19.54 -0.41
CA SER A 427 -13.84 -18.37 0.12
C SER A 427 -13.41 -17.41 -0.99
N THR A 428 -14.00 -16.23 -1.04
CA THR A 428 -13.72 -15.17 -2.03
C THR A 428 -13.87 -13.80 -1.40
N MET A 429 -13.54 -12.75 -2.15
CA MET A 429 -13.82 -11.36 -1.78
C MET A 429 -15.33 -11.11 -1.70
N VAL A 430 -15.84 -10.65 -0.56
CA VAL A 430 -17.27 -10.35 -0.34
C VAL A 430 -17.78 -9.27 -1.30
N ASP A 431 -16.92 -8.31 -1.64
CA ASP A 431 -17.22 -7.21 -2.56
C ASP A 431 -16.64 -7.40 -3.98
N GLN A 432 -16.40 -8.65 -4.40
CA GLN A 432 -15.79 -9.01 -5.69
C GLN A 432 -16.39 -8.29 -6.91
N SER A 433 -17.73 -8.16 -6.99
CA SER A 433 -18.40 -7.54 -8.14
C SER A 433 -18.06 -6.06 -8.28
N ARG A 434 -17.95 -5.35 -7.15
CA ARG A 434 -17.56 -3.93 -7.12
C ARG A 434 -16.11 -3.79 -7.59
N ILE A 435 -15.22 -4.64 -7.10
CA ILE A 435 -13.79 -4.59 -7.43
C ILE A 435 -13.60 -4.86 -8.93
N LEU A 436 -14.27 -5.87 -9.49
CA LEU A 436 -14.20 -6.18 -10.92
C LEU A 436 -14.70 -5.02 -11.81
N ASP A 437 -15.79 -4.34 -11.43
CA ASP A 437 -16.26 -3.14 -12.14
C ASP A 437 -15.20 -2.02 -12.08
N LEU A 438 -14.58 -1.79 -10.92
CA LEU A 438 -13.52 -0.79 -10.76
C LEU A 438 -12.26 -1.13 -11.57
N CYS A 439 -11.79 -2.39 -11.53
CA CYS A 439 -10.63 -2.84 -12.30
C CYS A 439 -10.82 -2.60 -13.80
N THR A 440 -11.98 -3.01 -14.34
CA THR A 440 -12.28 -2.84 -15.77
C THR A 440 -12.46 -1.37 -16.14
N ARG A 441 -13.11 -0.58 -15.28
CA ARG A 441 -13.33 0.86 -15.52
C ARG A 441 -12.05 1.69 -15.44
N TRP A 442 -11.13 1.32 -14.56
CA TRP A 442 -9.91 2.08 -14.28
C TRP A 442 -8.65 1.42 -14.84
N LYS A 443 -8.83 0.56 -15.85
CA LYS A 443 -7.77 -0.03 -16.68
C LYS A 443 -6.72 -0.83 -15.90
N VAL A 444 -7.15 -1.58 -14.89
CA VAL A 444 -6.30 -2.55 -14.19
C VAL A 444 -6.16 -3.79 -15.07
N ARG A 445 -4.97 -4.02 -15.61
CA ARG A 445 -4.67 -5.11 -16.54
C ARG A 445 -4.85 -6.47 -15.88
N GLY A 446 -4.37 -6.64 -14.65
CA GLY A 446 -4.34 -7.92 -13.98
C GLY A 446 -4.53 -7.83 -12.47
N VAL A 447 -5.10 -8.88 -11.90
CA VAL A 447 -5.24 -9.11 -10.47
C VAL A 447 -4.44 -10.35 -10.12
N LEU A 448 -3.58 -10.27 -9.11
CA LEU A 448 -2.74 -11.36 -8.63
C LEU A 448 -3.23 -11.78 -7.24
N CYS A 449 -3.54 -13.06 -7.05
CA CYS A 449 -4.09 -13.57 -5.79
C CYS A 449 -3.62 -14.99 -5.41
N GLY A 450 -3.91 -15.34 -4.16
CA GLY A 450 -3.53 -16.56 -3.43
C GLY A 450 -4.72 -17.25 -2.77
N HIS A 451 -4.60 -17.78 -1.55
CA HIS A 451 -5.69 -18.28 -0.69
C HIS A 451 -6.24 -19.67 -1.04
N GLN A 452 -6.78 -19.88 -2.24
CA GLN A 452 -7.39 -21.18 -2.58
C GLN A 452 -6.36 -22.28 -2.93
N HIS A 453 -5.07 -21.94 -2.96
CA HIS A 453 -3.93 -22.82 -3.29
C HIS A 453 -4.04 -23.54 -4.64
N ALA A 454 -4.98 -23.12 -5.49
CA ALA A 454 -5.14 -23.58 -6.86
C ALA A 454 -4.62 -22.52 -7.82
N TYR A 455 -3.78 -22.92 -8.77
CA TYR A 455 -3.52 -22.08 -9.92
C TYR A 455 -4.79 -22.04 -10.79
N SER A 456 -5.07 -20.91 -11.42
CA SER A 456 -6.21 -20.78 -12.33
C SER A 456 -5.75 -20.26 -13.67
N HIS A 457 -6.21 -20.93 -14.73
CA HIS A 457 -5.91 -20.57 -16.09
C HIS A 457 -6.94 -19.53 -16.55
N ARG A 458 -6.67 -18.27 -16.17
CA ARG A 458 -7.24 -17.06 -16.78
C ARG A 458 -8.78 -16.94 -16.67
N VAL A 459 -9.24 -16.28 -15.62
CA VAL A 459 -10.63 -15.81 -15.56
C VAL A 459 -10.68 -14.35 -16.00
N PHE A 460 -11.45 -14.08 -17.05
CA PHE A 460 -11.61 -12.73 -17.61
C PHE A 460 -12.84 -12.05 -17.04
N ALA A 461 -12.68 -10.79 -16.65
CA ALA A 461 -13.81 -9.90 -16.44
C ALA A 461 -13.84 -8.81 -17.50
N SER A 462 -14.99 -8.67 -18.17
CA SER A 462 -15.30 -7.55 -19.06
C SER A 462 -16.66 -6.98 -18.73
N ARG A 463 -16.78 -5.67 -18.83
CA ARG A 463 -18.02 -4.92 -18.64
C ARG A 463 -19.13 -5.36 -19.61
N SER A 464 -18.79 -5.84 -20.81
CA SER A 464 -19.78 -6.40 -21.75
C SER A 464 -20.36 -7.73 -21.27
N ALA A 465 -19.66 -8.48 -20.41
CA ALA A 465 -20.19 -9.67 -19.75
C ALA A 465 -20.99 -9.31 -18.48
N ILE A 466 -20.63 -8.23 -17.77
CA ILE A 466 -21.27 -7.78 -16.52
C ILE A 466 -22.60 -7.01 -16.76
N TYR A 467 -22.73 -6.27 -17.86
CA TYR A 467 -23.91 -5.42 -18.15
C TYR A 467 -24.71 -5.80 -19.41
N SER A 468 -24.51 -7.01 -19.97
CA SER A 468 -25.13 -7.42 -21.25
C SER A 468 -26.67 -7.47 -21.24
N THR A 469 -27.32 -7.32 -20.09
CA THR A 469 -28.78 -7.44 -19.98
C THR A 469 -29.54 -6.13 -20.13
N ASN A 470 -28.92 -4.94 -20.14
CA ASN A 470 -29.74 -3.71 -19.99
C ASN A 470 -29.34 -2.39 -20.65
N LYS A 471 -28.38 -2.31 -21.59
CA LYS A 471 -28.20 -1.07 -22.38
C LYS A 471 -27.93 -1.32 -23.86
N ASN A 472 -28.64 -0.53 -24.65
CA ASN A 472 -28.62 -0.48 -26.11
C ASN A 472 -27.17 -0.50 -26.66
N PRO A 473 -26.74 -1.56 -27.38
CA PRO A 473 -25.36 -1.77 -27.82
C PRO A 473 -24.86 -0.70 -28.82
N ASN A 474 -25.72 0.20 -29.29
CA ASN A 474 -25.39 1.22 -30.28
C ASN A 474 -24.86 2.56 -29.70
N LYS A 475 -24.58 2.67 -28.39
CA LYS A 475 -24.16 3.96 -27.78
C LYS A 475 -22.73 4.02 -27.21
N ASP A 476 -21.95 2.94 -27.21
CA ASP A 476 -20.53 3.02 -26.85
C ASP A 476 -19.69 1.98 -27.62
N PRO A 477 -19.08 2.36 -28.76
CA PRO A 477 -18.24 1.47 -29.56
C PRO A 477 -16.77 1.43 -29.10
N SER A 478 -16.44 1.92 -27.89
CA SER A 478 -15.08 1.77 -27.35
C SER A 478 -14.83 0.30 -27.00
N LYS A 479 -13.70 -0.25 -27.45
CA LYS A 479 -13.34 -1.67 -27.26
C LYS A 479 -13.44 -2.04 -25.77
N PRO A 480 -14.06 -3.18 -25.40
CA PRO A 480 -14.10 -3.60 -24.00
C PRO A 480 -12.68 -3.79 -23.47
N PHE A 481 -12.39 -3.20 -22.31
CA PHE A 481 -11.16 -3.44 -21.56
C PHE A 481 -11.33 -4.68 -20.68
N PHE A 482 -10.31 -5.54 -20.64
CA PHE A 482 -10.35 -6.79 -19.90
C PHE A 482 -9.34 -6.78 -18.74
N THR A 483 -9.83 -7.19 -17.57
CA THR A 483 -8.98 -7.52 -16.42
C THR A 483 -8.83 -9.03 -16.34
N GLU A 484 -7.58 -9.49 -16.18
CA GLU A 484 -7.23 -10.90 -15.99
C GLU A 484 -7.05 -11.18 -14.51
N ILE A 485 -7.42 -12.38 -14.07
CA ILE A 485 -7.13 -12.85 -12.71
C ILE A 485 -6.09 -13.96 -12.82
N PHE A 486 -4.95 -13.77 -12.13
CA PHE A 486 -3.82 -14.68 -12.09
C PHE A 486 -3.68 -15.24 -10.67
N SER A 487 -4.05 -16.51 -10.49
CA SER A 487 -3.77 -17.24 -9.25
C SER A 487 -2.41 -17.92 -9.33
N ALA A 488 -1.55 -17.77 -8.32
CA ALA A 488 -0.26 -18.47 -8.28
C ALA A 488 -0.34 -19.94 -7.85
N GLY A 489 -1.51 -20.38 -7.36
CA GLY A 489 -1.58 -21.60 -6.57
C GLY A 489 -0.86 -21.39 -5.24
N SER A 490 -0.14 -22.41 -4.77
CA SER A 490 0.69 -22.30 -3.58
C SER A 490 2.14 -22.63 -3.90
N ALA A 491 3.07 -21.81 -3.42
CA ALA A 491 4.49 -22.11 -3.53
C ALA A 491 4.99 -23.01 -2.38
N GLY A 492 4.33 -22.98 -1.21
CA GLY A 492 4.87 -23.60 -0.01
C GLY A 492 3.92 -24.48 0.80
N CYS A 493 2.61 -24.45 0.57
CA CYS A 493 1.66 -25.19 1.40
C CYS A 493 1.59 -26.68 1.04
N SER A 494 1.76 -27.52 2.05
CA SER A 494 1.60 -28.98 1.96
C SER A 494 0.16 -29.42 1.69
N TRP A 495 -0.82 -28.55 1.97
CA TRP A 495 -2.21 -28.79 1.69
C TRP A 495 -2.68 -27.97 0.49
N ARG A 496 -3.37 -28.63 -0.43
CA ARG A 496 -3.87 -28.04 -1.68
C ARG A 496 -4.93 -28.94 -2.32
N PRO A 497 -5.73 -28.41 -3.26
CA PRO A 497 -6.62 -29.24 -4.07
C PRO A 497 -5.86 -30.37 -4.78
N LYS A 498 -6.49 -31.54 -4.96
CA LYS A 498 -5.83 -32.77 -5.45
C LYS A 498 -5.14 -32.60 -6.81
N GLU A 499 -5.68 -31.73 -7.65
CA GLU A 499 -5.19 -31.49 -9.02
C GLU A 499 -4.17 -30.35 -9.09
N SER A 500 -3.89 -29.67 -7.96
CA SER A 500 -2.96 -28.56 -7.91
C SER A 500 -1.54 -29.02 -7.55
N HIS A 501 -0.57 -28.45 -8.25
CA HIS A 501 0.85 -28.57 -7.99
C HIS A 501 1.33 -27.38 -7.17
N LEU A 502 2.46 -27.55 -6.49
CA LEU A 502 3.19 -26.36 -6.04
C LEU A 502 3.64 -25.59 -7.27
N SER A 503 3.54 -24.27 -7.25
CA SER A 503 3.85 -23.46 -8.43
C SER A 503 4.23 -22.04 -8.08
N PHE A 504 4.79 -21.35 -9.07
CA PHE A 504 4.91 -19.89 -9.10
C PHE A 504 4.57 -19.37 -10.49
N ASN A 505 4.34 -18.07 -10.57
CA ASN A 505 4.04 -17.37 -11.81
C ASN A 505 5.21 -16.51 -12.26
N LEU A 506 5.45 -16.45 -13.57
CA LEU A 506 6.39 -15.54 -14.21
C LEU A 506 5.69 -14.69 -15.27
N PHE A 507 6.05 -13.42 -15.32
CA PHE A 507 5.59 -12.47 -16.33
C PHE A 507 6.81 -11.88 -17.02
N ARG A 508 7.03 -12.19 -18.29
CA ARG A 508 8.10 -11.59 -19.11
C ARG A 508 7.54 -10.42 -19.90
N PHE A 509 8.11 -9.24 -19.75
CA PHE A 509 7.65 -8.03 -20.43
C PHE A 509 8.45 -7.77 -21.70
N GLU A 510 7.75 -7.59 -22.82
CA GLU A 510 8.32 -7.35 -24.16
C GLU A 510 7.46 -6.30 -24.86
N GLY A 511 7.74 -5.03 -24.58
CA GLY A 511 7.10 -3.87 -25.20
C GLY A 511 5.58 -3.89 -25.12
N PRO A 512 4.85 -4.01 -26.25
CA PRO A 512 3.39 -4.00 -26.25
C PRO A 512 2.75 -5.30 -25.73
N ARG A 513 3.55 -6.29 -25.31
CA ARG A 513 3.07 -7.58 -24.83
C ARG A 513 3.80 -8.03 -23.58
N PHE A 514 3.20 -8.99 -22.88
CA PHE A 514 3.88 -9.78 -21.86
C PHE A 514 3.49 -11.25 -21.96
N ASN A 515 4.45 -12.13 -21.76
CA ASN A 515 4.26 -13.57 -21.68
C ASN A 515 4.04 -13.96 -20.21
N PHE A 516 2.98 -14.70 -19.93
CA PHE A 516 2.66 -15.22 -18.60
C PHE A 516 2.86 -16.74 -18.57
N ARG A 517 3.55 -17.22 -17.54
CA ARG A 517 3.78 -18.66 -17.29
C ARG A 517 3.44 -19.04 -15.86
N THR A 518 2.79 -20.19 -15.68
CA THR A 518 2.73 -20.88 -14.39
C THR A 518 3.71 -22.06 -14.44
N VAL A 519 4.67 -22.08 -13.52
CA VAL A 519 5.78 -23.05 -13.49
C VAL A 519 5.62 -23.93 -12.26
N SER A 520 5.71 -25.25 -12.45
CA SER A 520 5.63 -26.21 -11.36
C SER A 520 6.87 -26.14 -10.46
N LEU A 521 6.66 -26.44 -9.18
CA LEU A 521 7.69 -26.62 -8.18
C LEU A 521 7.67 -28.07 -7.68
N HIS A 522 8.84 -28.68 -7.67
CA HIS A 522 9.01 -30.06 -7.19
C HIS A 522 9.92 -30.08 -5.96
N HIS A 523 9.50 -30.83 -4.95
CA HIS A 523 10.26 -31.07 -3.71
C HIS A 523 11.41 -32.05 -3.91
N THR A 524 11.54 -32.60 -5.12
CA THR A 524 12.71 -33.30 -5.64
C THR A 524 13.21 -32.52 -6.85
N LEU A 525 14.52 -32.56 -7.14
CA LEU A 525 15.09 -31.98 -8.37
C LEU A 525 14.71 -32.82 -9.59
N GLY A 526 13.40 -32.94 -9.84
CA GLY A 526 12.80 -33.65 -10.96
C GLY A 526 12.52 -32.73 -12.14
N ASN A 527 11.80 -33.27 -13.12
CA ASN A 527 11.37 -32.52 -14.30
C ASN A 527 10.44 -31.37 -13.88
N VAL A 528 10.74 -30.19 -14.38
CA VAL A 528 9.93 -28.97 -14.19
C VAL A 528 8.99 -28.82 -15.37
N GLU A 529 7.75 -28.46 -15.10
CA GLU A 529 6.70 -28.30 -16.10
C GLU A 529 6.24 -26.84 -16.15
N VAL A 530 6.13 -26.30 -17.35
CA VAL A 530 5.35 -25.08 -17.58
C VAL A 530 3.88 -25.50 -17.71
N ILE A 531 3.16 -25.39 -16.60
CA ILE A 531 1.76 -25.83 -16.46
C ILE A 531 0.86 -25.04 -17.41
N TYR A 532 1.17 -23.75 -17.61
CA TYR A 532 0.42 -22.86 -18.47
C TYR A 532 1.30 -21.76 -19.04
N GLU A 533 1.04 -21.36 -20.28
CA GLU A 533 1.73 -20.25 -20.94
C GLU A 533 0.76 -19.48 -21.87
N THR A 534 0.83 -18.15 -21.85
CA THR A 534 0.05 -17.31 -22.77
C THR A 534 0.70 -15.95 -23.00
N ASP A 535 0.56 -15.40 -24.21
CA ASP A 535 1.00 -14.05 -24.55
C ASP A 535 -0.16 -13.05 -24.54
N LEU A 536 0.04 -11.94 -23.85
CA LEU A 536 -0.99 -10.95 -23.57
C LEU A 536 -0.59 -9.56 -24.05
N PRO A 537 -1.52 -8.78 -24.63
CA PRO A 537 -1.26 -7.37 -24.90
C PRO A 537 -1.18 -6.57 -23.58
N THR A 538 -0.33 -5.55 -23.54
CA THR A 538 -0.22 -4.65 -22.40
C THR A 538 -1.37 -3.64 -22.32
N ASP A 539 -2.01 -3.32 -23.44
CA ASP A 539 -3.08 -2.32 -23.52
C ASP A 539 -4.44 -2.81 -22.99
N GLY A 540 -4.61 -4.11 -22.75
CA GLY A 540 -5.82 -4.71 -22.21
C GLY A 540 -7.03 -4.71 -23.16
N TYR A 541 -6.85 -4.29 -24.41
CA TYR A 541 -7.91 -4.29 -25.43
C TYR A 541 -7.75 -5.50 -26.34
N LEU A 542 -8.87 -6.15 -26.68
CA LEU A 542 -8.83 -7.16 -27.74
C LEU A 542 -8.48 -6.50 -29.07
N THR A 543 -7.35 -6.89 -29.65
CA THR A 543 -7.12 -6.73 -31.09
C THR A 543 -7.99 -7.75 -31.80
N ARG A 544 -8.82 -7.28 -32.74
CA ARG A 544 -9.66 -8.13 -33.59
C ARG A 544 -8.82 -9.09 -34.42
#